data_AF-A0ABD1CQX4-F1
#
_entry.id   AF-A0ABD1CQX4-F1
#
_cell.length_a   1.000
_cell.length_b   1.000
_cell.length_c   1.000
_cell.angle_alpha   90.00
_cell.angle_beta   90.00
_cell.angle_gamma   90.00
#
_symmetry.space_group_name_H-M   'P 1'
#
loop_
_entity.id
_entity.type
_entity.pdbx_description
1 polymer ?
#
loop_
_entity_poly.entity_id
_entity_poly.type
_entity_poly.pdbx_seq_one_letter_code
_entity_poly.pdbx_strand_id
1 'polypeptide(L)'
;MSFNLVILVLVASSTLAKAEDFLTVNVCGQNGTLSEACKCPPNFALLENEDICVMLTGARAWSGELCLATGTVDDFYHLGDKEVAAVRELILKNASEFWISVRKDGHYGLPRSRLPGGGWGIVPDLREIAISQYGSSGNCLKVDVNSTSAKGKFVDCGEEHHQLCIYRPKKTLLRLYCEDPDELTTRYSLYQDTCFKIESNNSNRTKLVQFVVDGYRKLGILNKLQNQTSYQCSTILYNNTFNGTAYLNQNYNASSKNYSSLANVSSCVAYQRKQQTIILPQLNLNYDRVVHKLLLSITNSRFLWRDSDSDPGFTCFSGADLQLRTNVTIKQKLWPPPNATNAGNDAEIYELTVLGQFPSWYWCEGHAVPNFTLVQSQKVVEQKKDPDVHIFAMRIRYQNKYAHEQSTENMEHRGIPLSK
;
A
#
# COMPACT_ATOMS: atom_id res chain seq x y z
N MET A 1 -7.35 -34.76 20.81
CA MET A 1 -7.65 -34.21 19.46
C MET A 1 -8.17 -32.80 19.67
N SER A 2 -7.31 -31.81 19.46
CA SER A 2 -7.61 -30.41 19.76
C SER A 2 -8.03 -29.71 18.47
N PHE A 3 -9.30 -29.30 18.38
CA PHE A 3 -9.81 -28.53 17.26
C PHE A 3 -9.25 -27.10 17.36
N ASN A 4 -8.39 -26.73 16.42
CA ASN A 4 -7.99 -25.33 16.22
C ASN A 4 -9.17 -24.59 15.59
N LEU A 5 -9.83 -23.75 16.38
CA LEU A 5 -10.84 -22.82 15.91
C LEU A 5 -10.13 -21.66 15.20
N VAL A 6 -10.08 -21.70 13.87
CA VAL A 6 -9.65 -20.56 13.04
C VAL A 6 -10.81 -19.56 13.01
N ILE A 7 -10.68 -18.48 13.78
CA ILE A 7 -11.62 -17.34 13.69
C ILE A 7 -11.28 -16.56 12.42
N LEU A 8 -12.07 -16.79 11.38
CA LEU A 8 -12.05 -15.97 10.17
C LEU A 8 -12.74 -14.65 10.50
N VAL A 9 -11.98 -13.59 10.77
CA VAL A 9 -12.53 -12.24 10.82
C VAL A 9 -12.78 -11.81 9.38
N LEU A 10 -14.02 -11.99 8.92
CA LEU A 10 -14.51 -11.35 7.71
C LEU A 10 -14.55 -9.84 7.97
N VAL A 11 -13.48 -9.14 7.58
CA VAL A 11 -13.48 -7.68 7.51
C VAL A 11 -14.49 -7.31 6.44
N ALA A 12 -15.59 -6.69 6.87
CA ALA A 12 -16.59 -6.15 5.97
C ALA A 12 -15.91 -5.24 4.94
N SER A 13 -16.24 -5.42 3.66
CA SER A 13 -15.77 -4.58 2.57
C SER A 13 -15.94 -3.12 2.95
N SER A 14 -14.81 -2.40 3.02
CA SER A 14 -14.77 -0.99 3.39
C SER A 14 -15.73 -0.20 2.50
N THR A 15 -16.60 0.57 3.14
CA THR A 15 -17.45 1.56 2.48
C THR A 15 -16.53 2.59 1.83
N LEU A 16 -16.29 2.45 0.52
CA LEU A 16 -15.64 3.50 -0.27
C LEU A 16 -16.39 4.81 -0.02
N ALA A 17 -15.65 5.85 0.36
CA ALA A 17 -16.16 7.19 0.65
C ALA A 17 -16.99 7.71 -0.55
N LYS A 18 -18.09 8.44 -0.26
CA LYS A 18 -18.92 9.04 -1.32
C LYS A 18 -18.17 10.19 -1.98
N ALA A 19 -18.53 10.55 -3.21
CA ALA A 19 -17.85 11.62 -3.96
C ALA A 19 -17.88 12.99 -3.25
N GLU A 20 -18.83 13.21 -2.34
CA GLU A 20 -18.97 14.41 -1.50
C GLU A 20 -17.91 14.49 -0.37
N ASP A 21 -17.18 13.40 -0.11
CA ASP A 21 -16.17 13.31 0.94
C ASP A 21 -14.78 13.80 0.47
N PHE A 22 -14.66 14.41 -0.71
CA PHE A 22 -13.38 14.81 -1.30
C PHE A 22 -13.33 16.32 -1.58
N LEU A 23 -12.26 16.96 -1.10
CA LEU A 23 -12.02 18.40 -1.29
C LEU A 23 -11.24 18.68 -2.58
N THR A 24 -10.51 17.68 -3.07
CA THR A 24 -9.85 17.71 -4.38
C THR A 24 -10.77 17.07 -5.43
N VAL A 25 -11.23 17.86 -6.39
CA VAL A 25 -12.03 17.35 -7.52
C VAL A 25 -11.17 17.29 -8.77
N ASN A 26 -10.99 16.09 -9.31
CA ASN A 26 -10.33 15.93 -10.61
C ASN A 26 -11.31 16.30 -11.73
N VAL A 27 -11.03 17.39 -12.46
CA VAL A 27 -11.80 17.76 -13.65
C VAL A 27 -11.17 17.08 -14.87
N CYS A 28 -11.34 15.76 -14.95
CA CYS A 28 -11.06 15.04 -16.19
C CYS A 28 -12.10 15.46 -17.24
N GLY A 29 -11.65 16.08 -18.32
CA GLY A 29 -12.48 16.88 -19.23
C GLY A 29 -13.73 16.17 -19.76
N GLN A 30 -14.84 16.91 -19.83
CA GLN A 30 -16.11 16.43 -20.43
C GLN A 30 -16.07 16.32 -21.97
N ASN A 31 -14.96 16.72 -22.62
CA ASN A 31 -14.87 16.92 -24.07
C ASN A 31 -13.95 15.92 -24.82
N GLY A 32 -13.70 14.74 -24.27
CA GLY A 32 -13.06 13.64 -25.02
C GLY A 32 -11.55 13.74 -25.29
N THR A 33 -10.89 14.87 -25.00
CA THR A 33 -9.43 14.98 -24.99
C THR A 33 -8.86 14.66 -23.60
N LEU A 34 -7.80 13.85 -23.55
CA LEU A 34 -7.09 13.54 -22.30
C LEU A 34 -6.32 14.79 -21.86
N SER A 35 -6.89 15.58 -20.96
CA SER A 35 -6.17 16.66 -20.27
C SER A 35 -5.02 16.07 -19.44
N GLU A 36 -3.96 16.86 -19.17
CA GLU A 36 -2.91 16.44 -18.24
C GLU A 36 -3.46 16.08 -16.85
N ALA A 37 -4.57 16.69 -16.44
CA ALA A 37 -5.31 16.37 -15.21
C ALA A 37 -5.79 14.89 -15.15
N CYS A 38 -5.94 14.24 -16.30
CA CYS A 38 -6.34 12.83 -16.40
C CYS A 38 -5.22 11.83 -16.07
N LYS A 39 -4.00 12.29 -15.75
CA LYS A 39 -2.90 11.43 -15.29
C LYS A 39 -3.13 10.89 -13.87
N CYS A 40 -3.95 11.56 -13.07
CA CYS A 40 -4.20 11.24 -11.67
C CYS A 40 -5.35 10.25 -11.47
N PRO A 41 -5.36 9.49 -10.35
CA PRO A 41 -6.51 8.67 -9.97
C PRO A 41 -7.77 9.53 -9.71
N PRO A 42 -8.97 8.93 -9.67
CA PRO A 42 -10.18 9.64 -9.27
C PRO A 42 -10.00 10.32 -7.91
N ASN A 43 -10.54 11.54 -7.77
CA ASN A 43 -10.46 12.39 -6.57
C ASN A 43 -9.06 12.94 -6.24
N PHE A 44 -8.05 12.69 -7.09
CA PHE A 44 -6.74 13.34 -6.98
C PHE A 44 -6.65 14.52 -7.95
N ALA A 45 -6.11 15.64 -7.48
CA ALA A 45 -5.70 16.76 -8.32
C ALA A 45 -4.23 16.60 -8.72
N LEU A 46 -3.90 16.91 -9.98
CA LEU A 46 -2.51 17.05 -10.41
C LEU A 46 -1.98 18.39 -9.89
N LEU A 47 -0.81 18.38 -9.24
CA LEU A 47 -0.08 19.61 -8.95
C LEU A 47 0.85 19.93 -10.12
N GLU A 48 0.54 21.03 -10.82
CA GLU A 48 1.32 21.50 -11.96
C GLU A 48 2.80 21.69 -11.55
N ASN A 49 3.73 21.20 -12.38
CA ASN A 49 5.20 21.23 -12.23
C ASN A 49 5.88 20.10 -11.44
N GLU A 50 5.16 19.29 -10.66
CA GLU A 50 5.81 18.32 -9.74
C GLU A 50 5.54 16.84 -10.07
N ASP A 51 4.79 16.51 -11.13
CA ASP A 51 4.42 15.14 -11.49
C ASP A 51 3.80 14.35 -10.30
N ILE A 52 3.14 15.04 -9.36
CA ILE A 52 2.45 14.45 -8.21
C ILE A 52 0.95 14.71 -8.27
N CYS A 53 0.21 13.71 -7.82
CA CYS A 53 -1.22 13.76 -7.65
C CYS A 53 -1.52 13.79 -6.15
N VAL A 54 -2.42 14.66 -5.74
CA VAL A 54 -2.79 14.84 -4.33
C VAL A 54 -4.28 14.69 -4.17
N MET A 55 -4.68 13.89 -3.18
CA MET A 55 -6.06 13.79 -2.74
C MET A 55 -6.15 14.30 -1.30
N LEU A 56 -7.08 15.22 -1.07
CA LEU A 56 -7.46 15.67 0.26
C LEU A 56 -8.94 15.34 0.48
N THR A 57 -9.21 14.58 1.53
CA THR A 57 -10.58 14.17 1.90
C THR A 57 -11.20 15.11 2.92
N GLY A 58 -12.50 15.01 3.13
CA GLY A 58 -13.20 15.61 4.27
C GLY A 58 -12.72 15.04 5.60
N ALA A 59 -13.08 15.71 6.70
CA ALA A 59 -12.68 15.30 8.03
C ALA A 59 -13.25 13.92 8.40
N ARG A 60 -12.39 13.04 8.91
CA ARG A 60 -12.77 11.67 9.32
C ARG A 60 -11.76 11.06 10.29
N ALA A 61 -12.17 9.99 10.97
CA ALA A 61 -11.26 9.15 11.75
C ALA A 61 -10.11 8.60 10.88
N TRP A 62 -8.94 8.46 11.49
CA TRP A 62 -7.78 7.85 10.83
C TRP A 62 -8.12 6.40 10.44
N SER A 63 -8.08 6.09 9.15
CA SER A 63 -8.44 4.76 8.65
C SER A 63 -7.26 3.94 8.15
N GLY A 64 -6.10 4.54 7.86
CA GLY A 64 -4.93 3.87 7.31
C GLY A 64 -5.13 3.28 5.91
N GLU A 65 -6.28 2.69 5.62
CA GLU A 65 -6.67 1.97 4.41
C GLU A 65 -7.01 2.87 3.23
N LEU A 66 -7.45 4.12 3.48
CA LEU A 66 -7.94 4.99 2.41
C LEU A 66 -6.87 5.28 1.36
N CYS A 67 -5.68 5.68 1.79
CA CYS A 67 -4.56 5.91 0.87
C CYS A 67 -4.03 4.59 0.29
N LEU A 68 -4.12 3.47 1.02
CA LEU A 68 -3.74 2.16 0.49
C LEU A 68 -4.59 1.80 -0.73
N ALA A 69 -5.92 1.95 -0.64
CA ALA A 69 -6.84 1.65 -1.73
C ALA A 69 -6.53 2.45 -3.01
N THR A 70 -5.98 3.66 -2.87
CA THR A 70 -5.59 4.52 -3.99
C THR A 70 -4.20 4.21 -4.56
N GLY A 71 -3.50 3.19 -4.03
CA GLY A 71 -2.15 2.82 -4.47
C GLY A 71 -1.08 3.81 -4.04
N THR A 72 -1.35 4.60 -2.99
CA THR A 72 -0.40 5.55 -2.41
C THR A 72 0.70 4.81 -1.65
N VAL A 73 1.95 5.19 -1.91
CA VAL A 73 3.15 4.68 -1.23
C VAL A 73 4.01 5.80 -0.65
N ASP A 74 3.76 7.03 -1.07
CA ASP A 74 4.42 8.24 -0.58
C ASP A 74 3.48 8.98 0.38
N ASP A 75 4.08 9.82 1.22
CA ASP A 75 3.39 10.57 2.26
C ASP A 75 4.04 11.96 2.35
N PHE A 76 3.47 12.86 3.13
CA PHE A 76 3.91 14.25 3.22
C PHE A 76 5.39 14.40 3.55
N TYR A 77 5.93 13.52 4.40
CA TYR A 77 7.34 13.53 4.81
C TYR A 77 8.30 12.92 3.76
N HIS A 78 7.79 12.39 2.64
CA HIS A 78 8.59 11.92 1.51
C HIS A 78 8.77 12.99 0.41
N LEU A 79 8.09 14.13 0.55
CA LEU A 79 8.11 15.20 -0.44
C LEU A 79 9.38 16.05 -0.33
N GLY A 80 9.88 16.53 -1.47
CA GLY A 80 10.91 17.58 -1.49
C GLY A 80 10.33 18.96 -1.20
N ASP A 81 11.19 19.95 -0.91
CA ASP A 81 10.77 21.29 -0.46
C ASP A 81 9.74 21.97 -1.39
N LYS A 82 9.92 21.87 -2.71
CA LYS A 82 9.00 22.43 -3.70
C LYS A 82 7.64 21.75 -3.69
N GLU A 83 7.65 20.42 -3.60
CA GLU A 83 6.44 19.61 -3.50
C GLU A 83 5.70 19.91 -2.19
N VAL A 84 6.42 20.02 -1.07
CA VAL A 84 5.86 20.41 0.23
C VAL A 84 5.18 21.77 0.13
N ALA A 85 5.81 22.76 -0.51
CA ALA A 85 5.22 24.08 -0.71
C ALA A 85 3.92 24.03 -1.53
N ALA A 86 3.92 23.31 -2.66
CA ALA A 86 2.75 23.17 -3.52
C ALA A 86 1.59 22.43 -2.81
N VAL A 87 1.90 21.35 -2.09
CA VAL A 87 0.91 20.61 -1.30
C VAL A 87 0.34 21.46 -0.18
N ARG A 88 1.19 22.22 0.51
CA ARG A 88 0.77 23.14 1.58
C ARG A 88 -0.17 24.22 1.05
N GLU A 89 0.11 24.83 -0.09
CA GLU A 89 -0.79 25.80 -0.72
C GLU A 89 -2.16 25.20 -1.04
N LEU A 90 -2.21 23.95 -1.49
CA LEU A 90 -3.46 23.23 -1.73
C LEU A 90 -4.22 22.96 -0.43
N ILE A 91 -3.52 22.54 0.62
CA ILE A 91 -4.12 22.23 1.93
C ILE A 91 -4.70 23.51 2.53
N LEU A 92 -3.92 24.60 2.60
CA LEU A 92 -4.32 25.87 3.23
C LEU A 92 -5.57 26.52 2.62
N LYS A 93 -5.99 26.12 1.41
CA LYS A 93 -7.26 26.56 0.80
C LYS A 93 -8.48 25.94 1.46
N ASN A 94 -8.35 24.77 2.07
CA ASN A 94 -9.48 23.96 2.54
C ASN A 94 -9.32 23.42 3.97
N ALA A 95 -8.10 23.35 4.49
CA ALA A 95 -7.77 22.75 5.78
C ALA A 95 -6.47 23.36 6.34
N SER A 96 -6.26 23.22 7.64
CA SER A 96 -4.97 23.49 8.30
C SER A 96 -4.38 22.24 8.95
N GLU A 97 -5.21 21.24 9.22
CA GLU A 97 -4.82 20.02 9.90
C GLU A 97 -5.23 18.78 9.10
N PHE A 98 -4.35 17.79 9.05
CA PHE A 98 -4.60 16.55 8.33
C PHE A 98 -3.84 15.36 8.90
N TRP A 99 -4.35 14.18 8.61
CA TRP A 99 -3.72 12.91 8.86
C TRP A 99 -2.62 12.61 7.84
N ILE A 100 -1.53 12.08 8.36
CA ILE A 100 -0.52 11.34 7.58
C ILE A 100 -0.51 9.87 7.99
N SER A 101 0.08 9.01 7.19
CA SER A 101 0.07 7.55 7.38
C SER A 101 1.13 7.10 8.38
N VAL A 102 1.22 7.78 9.52
CA VAL A 102 2.16 7.47 10.61
C VAL A 102 1.39 7.18 11.88
N ARG A 103 1.71 6.04 12.50
CA ARG A 103 1.04 5.57 13.73
C ARG A 103 2.03 4.90 14.68
N LYS A 104 1.87 5.14 15.99
CA LYS A 104 2.58 4.42 17.06
C LYS A 104 2.00 3.03 17.30
N ASP A 105 2.86 2.06 17.57
CA ASP A 105 2.48 0.72 18.07
C ASP A 105 2.13 0.78 19.57
N GLY A 106 1.08 1.53 19.92
CA GLY A 106 0.65 1.78 21.29
C GLY A 106 1.33 3.00 21.94
N HIS A 107 1.01 3.23 23.21
CA HIS A 107 1.31 4.51 23.89
C HIS A 107 2.80 4.89 23.87
N TYR A 108 3.68 3.92 24.15
CA TYR A 108 5.15 4.07 24.16
C TYR A 108 5.82 3.56 22.87
N GLY A 109 5.04 3.20 21.86
CA GLY A 109 5.57 2.72 20.60
C GLY A 109 6.26 3.83 19.81
N LEU A 110 7.33 3.49 19.09
CA LEU A 110 7.91 4.41 18.11
C LEU A 110 6.91 4.69 16.98
N PRO A 111 6.96 5.87 16.36
CA PRO A 111 6.15 6.17 15.19
C PRO A 111 6.58 5.30 14.01
N ARG A 112 5.61 4.82 13.23
CA ARG A 112 5.84 3.90 12.11
C ARG A 112 5.01 4.31 10.91
N SER A 113 5.62 4.23 9.73
CA SER A 113 4.92 4.33 8.46
C SER A 113 3.91 3.19 8.31
N ARG A 114 2.72 3.53 7.79
CA ARG A 114 1.60 2.63 7.52
C ARG A 114 1.24 2.54 6.05
N LEU A 115 2.11 3.03 5.17
CA LEU A 115 2.00 2.79 3.72
C LEU A 115 2.72 1.50 3.32
N PRO A 116 2.23 0.81 2.29
CA PRO A 116 2.78 -0.48 1.89
C PRO A 116 4.09 -0.28 1.14
N GLY A 117 4.94 -1.31 1.19
CA GLY A 117 6.20 -1.35 0.45
C GLY A 117 7.45 -1.18 1.28
N GLY A 118 8.54 -0.78 0.64
CA GLY A 118 9.86 -0.68 1.27
C GLY A 118 9.91 0.23 2.51
N GLY A 119 8.95 1.15 2.67
CA GLY A 119 8.82 2.01 3.86
C GLY A 119 7.95 1.43 4.99
N TRP A 120 7.32 0.26 4.81
CA TRP A 120 6.36 -0.30 5.78
C TRP A 120 7.01 -0.56 7.14
N GLY A 121 6.39 -0.06 8.21
CA GLY A 121 6.85 -0.34 9.58
C GLY A 121 8.23 0.22 9.91
N ILE A 122 8.79 1.08 9.05
CA ILE A 122 10.03 1.81 9.33
C ILE A 122 9.69 3.08 10.11
N VAL A 123 10.62 3.54 10.96
CA VAL A 123 10.51 4.84 11.61
C VAL A 123 10.64 5.92 10.53
N PRO A 124 9.59 6.73 10.28
CA PRO A 124 9.64 7.73 9.24
C PRO A 124 10.62 8.84 9.61
N ASP A 125 11.25 9.42 8.60
CA ASP A 125 12.05 10.62 8.75
C ASP A 125 11.14 11.84 8.81
N LEU A 126 10.91 12.35 10.02
CA LEU A 126 9.99 13.47 10.28
C LEU A 126 10.73 14.80 10.46
N ARG A 127 11.95 14.95 9.91
CA ARG A 127 12.78 16.16 10.10
C ARG A 127 12.06 17.46 9.69
N GLU A 128 11.24 17.42 8.65
CA GLU A 128 10.45 18.57 8.17
C GLU A 128 9.17 18.84 8.98
N ILE A 129 8.86 18.00 9.98
CA ILE A 129 7.65 18.09 10.81
C ILE A 129 8.07 18.19 12.27
N ALA A 130 7.95 19.39 12.85
CA ALA A 130 8.30 19.60 14.25
C ALA A 130 7.30 18.89 15.19
N ILE A 131 7.71 17.78 15.80
CA ILE A 131 6.84 17.00 16.69
C ILE A 131 6.78 17.63 18.08
N SER A 132 5.61 18.16 18.44
CA SER A 132 5.41 18.93 19.66
C SER A 132 5.39 18.08 20.94
N GLN A 133 4.86 16.85 20.88
CA GLN A 133 4.72 15.97 22.05
C GLN A 133 4.74 14.49 21.65
N TYR A 134 5.83 13.78 21.97
CA TYR A 134 5.90 12.32 21.79
C TYR A 134 5.11 11.52 22.84
N GLY A 135 4.90 12.11 24.03
CA GLY A 135 4.26 11.47 25.19
C GLY A 135 2.73 11.59 25.26
N SER A 136 2.06 12.06 24.21
CA SER A 136 0.60 12.11 24.22
C SER A 136 -0.03 10.70 24.19
N SER A 137 -1.24 10.58 24.74
CA SER A 137 -2.01 9.33 24.78
C SER A 137 -2.40 8.80 23.41
N GLY A 138 -2.46 9.68 22.41
CA GLY A 138 -2.78 9.38 21.03
C GLY A 138 -1.77 8.51 20.32
N ASN A 139 -2.21 7.81 19.26
CA ASN A 139 -1.37 6.91 18.47
C ASN A 139 -1.25 7.33 17.00
N CYS A 140 -2.15 8.18 16.47
CA CYS A 140 -2.14 8.59 15.07
C CYS A 140 -1.53 9.99 14.93
N LEU A 141 -0.69 10.19 13.92
CA LEU A 141 0.01 11.45 13.71
C LEU A 141 -0.83 12.41 12.87
N LYS A 142 -1.24 13.50 13.50
CA LYS A 142 -1.80 14.67 12.82
C LYS A 142 -0.70 15.67 12.52
N VAL A 143 -0.80 16.32 11.37
CA VAL A 143 0.06 17.43 10.96
C VAL A 143 -0.79 18.70 10.86
N ASP A 144 -0.33 19.76 11.51
CA ASP A 144 -0.82 21.13 11.38
C ASP A 144 0.17 21.91 10.50
N VAL A 145 -0.34 22.51 9.43
CA VAL A 145 0.46 23.31 8.49
C VAL A 145 0.03 24.76 8.53
N ASN A 146 1.03 25.65 8.52
CA ASN A 146 0.85 27.06 8.19
C ASN A 146 1.69 27.39 6.95
N SER A 147 1.75 28.66 6.56
CA SER A 147 2.46 29.09 5.34
C SER A 147 3.95 28.70 5.31
N THR A 148 4.61 28.56 6.46
CA THR A 148 6.07 28.39 6.54
C THR A 148 6.52 27.10 7.20
N SER A 149 5.67 26.41 7.95
CA SER A 149 6.06 25.27 8.80
C SER A 149 4.98 24.20 8.90
N ALA A 150 5.42 22.98 9.22
CA ALA A 150 4.58 21.85 9.57
C ALA A 150 4.90 21.39 10.99
N LYS A 151 3.88 21.18 11.81
CA LYS A 151 3.99 20.69 13.19
C LYS A 151 3.20 19.42 13.35
N GLY A 152 3.78 18.44 14.03
CA GLY A 152 3.14 17.15 14.25
C GLY A 152 2.69 16.98 15.70
N LYS A 153 1.58 16.28 15.90
CA LYS A 153 1.11 15.84 17.21
C LYS A 153 0.44 14.47 17.11
N PHE A 154 0.78 13.57 18.03
CA PHE A 154 0.04 12.31 18.17
C PHE A 154 -1.25 12.55 18.94
N VAL A 155 -2.37 12.10 18.37
CA VAL A 155 -3.73 12.29 18.90
C VAL A 155 -4.54 11.00 18.77
N ASP A 156 -5.76 10.98 19.31
CA ASP A 156 -6.62 9.81 19.19
C ASP A 156 -6.94 9.57 17.71
N CYS A 157 -6.83 8.32 17.27
CA CYS A 157 -7.13 7.93 15.89
C CYS A 157 -8.61 8.11 15.54
N GLY A 158 -9.50 8.19 16.55
CA GLY A 158 -10.92 8.47 16.39
C GLY A 158 -11.27 9.94 16.18
N GLU A 159 -10.32 10.88 16.35
CA GLU A 159 -10.56 12.29 16.01
C GLU A 159 -10.82 12.47 14.51
N GLU A 160 -11.60 13.48 14.14
CA GLU A 160 -11.90 13.73 12.74
C GLU A 160 -10.98 14.80 12.15
N HIS A 161 -10.13 14.39 11.22
CA HIS A 161 -9.24 15.28 10.48
C HIS A 161 -9.23 14.89 9.00
N HIS A 162 -8.85 15.82 8.13
CA HIS A 162 -8.72 15.56 6.69
C HIS A 162 -7.65 14.49 6.47
N GLN A 163 -7.83 13.56 5.52
CA GLN A 163 -6.75 12.65 5.12
C GLN A 163 -6.08 13.14 3.84
N LEU A 164 -4.75 13.30 3.89
CA LEU A 164 -3.90 13.56 2.73
C LEU A 164 -3.41 12.22 2.16
N CYS A 165 -3.57 12.03 0.85
CA CYS A 165 -2.95 10.93 0.11
C CYS A 165 -2.16 11.47 -1.07
N ILE A 166 -0.98 10.89 -1.31
CA ILE A 166 -0.05 11.33 -2.35
C ILE A 166 0.15 10.20 -3.35
N TYR A 167 0.15 10.52 -4.64
CA TYR A 167 0.29 9.52 -5.68
C TYR A 167 1.23 9.99 -6.79
N ARG A 168 2.18 9.14 -7.17
CA ARG A 168 3.11 9.41 -8.28
C ARG A 168 2.73 8.61 -9.53
N PRO A 169 2.26 9.27 -10.61
CA PRO A 169 1.83 8.59 -11.84
C PRO A 169 2.93 7.79 -12.54
N LYS A 170 4.21 8.08 -12.31
CA LYS A 170 5.31 7.34 -12.96
C LYS A 170 5.35 5.86 -12.59
N LYS A 171 4.74 5.44 -11.48
CA LYS A 171 4.81 4.07 -10.96
C LYS A 171 3.51 3.25 -11.12
N THR A 172 2.58 3.63 -12.00
CA THR A 172 1.21 3.05 -11.99
C THR A 172 1.10 1.55 -12.26
N LEU A 173 1.95 1.01 -13.13
CA LEU A 173 1.92 -0.39 -13.56
C LEU A 173 3.01 -1.19 -12.86
N LEU A 174 2.68 -2.43 -12.48
CA LEU A 174 3.56 -3.33 -11.74
C LEU A 174 3.46 -4.75 -12.31
N ARG A 175 4.56 -5.49 -12.25
CA ARG A 175 4.59 -6.92 -12.52
C ARG A 175 4.43 -7.68 -11.19
N LEU A 176 3.20 -8.12 -10.91
CA LEU A 176 2.87 -8.86 -9.68
C LEU A 176 2.42 -10.29 -10.03
N TYR A 177 1.33 -10.78 -9.44
CA TYR A 177 0.83 -12.16 -9.51
C TYR A 177 0.39 -12.67 -10.90
N CYS A 178 0.46 -11.82 -11.93
CA CYS A 178 0.05 -12.18 -13.28
C CYS A 178 0.85 -13.39 -13.78
N GLU A 179 0.16 -14.35 -14.38
CA GLU A 179 0.78 -15.65 -14.76
C GLU A 179 1.71 -15.51 -15.96
N ASP A 180 1.44 -14.55 -16.84
CA ASP A 180 2.27 -14.23 -17.98
C ASP A 180 3.28 -13.14 -17.57
N PRO A 181 4.59 -13.33 -17.81
CA PRO A 181 5.61 -12.33 -17.48
C PRO A 181 5.42 -11.00 -18.23
N ASP A 182 4.74 -10.98 -19.37
CA ASP A 182 4.45 -9.74 -20.12
C ASP A 182 3.16 -9.05 -19.64
N GLU A 183 2.41 -9.68 -18.72
CA GLU A 183 1.26 -9.06 -18.07
C GLU A 183 1.66 -8.13 -16.92
N LEU A 184 0.97 -7.00 -16.84
CA LEU A 184 1.13 -5.98 -15.82
C LEU A 184 -0.20 -5.76 -15.11
N THR A 185 -0.17 -5.45 -13.82
CA THR A 185 -1.33 -5.02 -13.05
C THR A 185 -1.14 -3.58 -12.56
N THR A 186 -2.13 -3.03 -11.86
CA THR A 186 -2.08 -1.67 -11.33
C THR A 186 -1.85 -1.66 -9.83
N ARG A 187 -1.30 -0.54 -9.34
CA ARG A 187 -1.23 -0.25 -7.90
C ARG A 187 -2.56 -0.07 -7.21
N TYR A 188 -3.65 0.13 -7.95
CA TYR A 188 -4.92 0.55 -7.38
C TYR A 188 -5.79 -0.62 -6.99
N SER A 189 -6.38 -0.62 -5.80
CA SER A 189 -7.22 -1.73 -5.33
C SER A 189 -8.31 -2.13 -6.33
N LEU A 190 -8.97 -1.16 -6.97
CA LEU A 190 -10.05 -1.39 -7.94
C LEU A 190 -9.65 -2.25 -9.15
N TYR A 191 -8.39 -2.20 -9.59
CA TYR A 191 -7.88 -2.96 -10.74
C TYR A 191 -6.67 -3.83 -10.37
N GLN A 192 -6.47 -4.05 -9.07
CA GLN A 192 -5.38 -4.86 -8.55
C GLN A 192 -5.60 -6.35 -8.77
N ASP A 193 -6.79 -6.77 -9.15
CA ASP A 193 -7.16 -8.14 -9.50
C ASP A 193 -7.19 -8.40 -11.02
N THR A 194 -6.75 -7.40 -11.80
CA THR A 194 -6.78 -7.44 -13.25
C THR A 194 -5.35 -7.32 -13.81
N CYS A 195 -5.02 -8.23 -14.71
CA CYS A 195 -3.80 -8.26 -15.48
C CYS A 195 -4.06 -7.71 -16.89
N PHE A 196 -3.13 -6.92 -17.39
CA PHE A 196 -3.22 -6.19 -18.66
C PHE A 196 -1.96 -6.42 -19.48
N LYS A 197 -2.10 -6.55 -20.80
CA LYS A 197 -0.96 -6.61 -21.72
C LYS A 197 -1.31 -6.11 -23.12
N ILE A 198 -0.28 -5.81 -23.90
CA ILE A 198 -0.38 -5.55 -25.33
C ILE A 198 0.42 -6.64 -26.04
N GLU A 199 -0.18 -7.30 -27.01
CA GLU A 199 0.50 -8.31 -27.83
C GLU A 199 0.42 -7.98 -29.32
N SER A 200 1.35 -8.52 -30.10
CA SER A 200 1.23 -8.54 -31.55
C SER A 200 0.00 -9.34 -31.99
N ASN A 201 -0.68 -8.85 -33.02
CA ASN A 201 -1.92 -9.41 -33.53
C ASN A 201 -1.81 -10.84 -34.10
N ASN A 202 -0.59 -11.33 -34.33
CA ASN A 202 -0.30 -12.68 -34.82
C ASN A 202 -0.25 -13.75 -33.70
N SER A 203 -0.46 -13.38 -32.43
CA SER A 203 -0.45 -14.32 -31.30
C SER A 203 -1.71 -15.21 -31.25
N ASN A 204 -1.56 -16.43 -30.76
CA ASN A 204 -2.62 -17.44 -30.71
C ASN A 204 -3.65 -17.09 -29.61
N ARG A 205 -4.87 -16.68 -30.01
CA ARG A 205 -5.79 -15.82 -29.23
C ARG A 205 -6.67 -16.49 -28.15
N THR A 206 -6.28 -17.62 -27.57
CA THR A 206 -7.29 -18.54 -27.00
C THR A 206 -7.80 -18.26 -25.58
N LYS A 207 -7.31 -17.24 -24.83
CA LYS A 207 -7.69 -17.07 -23.40
C LYS A 207 -7.90 -15.64 -22.87
N LEU A 208 -7.81 -14.60 -23.69
CA LEU A 208 -7.79 -13.21 -23.20
C LEU A 208 -9.03 -12.42 -23.63
N VAL A 209 -9.58 -11.65 -22.69
CA VAL A 209 -10.65 -10.69 -22.99
C VAL A 209 -10.00 -9.41 -23.51
N GLN A 210 -10.60 -8.79 -24.51
CA GLN A 210 -10.11 -7.52 -25.04
C GLN A 210 -10.12 -6.44 -23.97
N PHE A 211 -9.11 -5.58 -23.99
CA PHE A 211 -9.05 -4.42 -23.10
C PHE A 211 -10.23 -3.48 -23.39
N VAL A 212 -10.99 -3.15 -22.36
CA VAL A 212 -12.17 -2.29 -22.47
C VAL A 212 -11.87 -0.93 -21.84
N VAL A 213 -11.82 0.14 -22.63
CA VAL A 213 -11.82 1.52 -22.14
C VAL A 213 -13.25 1.94 -21.81
N ASP A 214 -13.55 2.04 -20.52
CA ASP A 214 -14.83 2.50 -19.97
C ASP A 214 -14.72 3.87 -19.28
N GLY A 215 -13.54 4.48 -19.32
CA GLY A 215 -13.30 5.81 -18.78
C GLY A 215 -11.84 6.23 -18.92
N TYR A 216 -11.56 7.49 -18.57
CA TYR A 216 -10.24 8.12 -18.66
C TYR A 216 -9.14 7.34 -17.96
N ARG A 217 -9.48 6.61 -16.90
CA ARG A 217 -8.52 5.81 -16.14
C ARG A 217 -7.98 4.62 -16.93
N LYS A 218 -8.86 3.84 -17.56
CA LYS A 218 -8.42 2.72 -18.41
C LYS A 218 -7.74 3.22 -19.67
N LEU A 219 -8.10 4.41 -20.16
CA LEU A 219 -7.35 5.08 -21.21
C LEU A 219 -5.91 5.47 -20.75
N GLY A 220 -5.75 5.95 -19.52
CA GLY A 220 -4.43 6.21 -18.92
C GLY A 220 -3.61 4.93 -18.71
N ILE A 221 -4.24 3.83 -18.31
CA ILE A 221 -3.60 2.50 -18.23
C ILE A 221 -3.13 2.06 -19.62
N LEU A 222 -3.99 2.17 -20.64
CA LEU A 222 -3.67 1.82 -22.03
C LEU A 222 -2.45 2.60 -22.54
N ASN A 223 -2.40 3.91 -22.31
CA ASN A 223 -1.25 4.74 -22.72
C ASN A 223 0.04 4.32 -22.02
N LYS A 224 -0.02 3.91 -20.75
CA LYS A 224 1.16 3.42 -20.01
C LYS A 224 1.59 2.04 -20.49
N LEU A 225 0.65 1.15 -20.77
CA LEU A 225 0.94 -0.15 -21.38
C LEU A 225 1.63 0.02 -22.74
N GLN A 226 1.17 0.97 -23.55
CA GLN A 226 1.79 1.28 -24.84
C GLN A 226 3.26 1.72 -24.69
N ASN A 227 3.58 2.50 -23.66
CA ASN A 227 4.95 2.96 -23.42
C ASN A 227 5.87 1.88 -22.81
N GLN A 228 5.30 0.84 -22.21
CA GLN A 228 6.04 -0.24 -21.55
C GLN A 228 6.10 -1.53 -22.38
N THR A 229 5.33 -1.63 -23.47
CA THR A 229 5.35 -2.80 -24.32
C THR A 229 6.67 -2.91 -25.10
N SER A 230 7.16 -4.14 -25.27
CA SER A 230 8.33 -4.44 -26.10
C SER A 230 7.99 -4.48 -27.60
N TYR A 231 6.70 -4.51 -27.95
CA TYR A 231 6.23 -4.60 -29.33
C TYR A 231 6.21 -3.24 -30.02
N GLN A 232 6.76 -3.17 -31.24
CA GLN A 232 6.60 -2.02 -32.12
C GLN A 232 5.20 -2.01 -32.74
N CYS A 233 4.24 -1.46 -32.01
CA CYS A 233 2.85 -1.37 -32.44
C CYS A 233 2.63 -0.08 -33.23
N SER A 234 2.35 -0.17 -34.53
CA SER A 234 1.90 0.97 -35.33
C SER A 234 0.46 1.37 -35.00
N THR A 235 -0.37 0.39 -34.64
CA THR A 235 -1.76 0.55 -34.21
C THR A 235 -2.13 -0.48 -33.13
N ILE A 236 -2.86 -0.04 -32.11
CA ILE A 236 -3.35 -0.89 -31.02
C ILE A 236 -4.86 -0.96 -31.05
N LEU A 237 -5.40 -2.17 -31.10
CA LEU A 237 -6.83 -2.46 -31.05
C LEU A 237 -7.31 -2.67 -29.62
N TYR A 238 -8.37 -1.97 -29.26
CA TYR A 238 -9.06 -2.09 -27.97
C TYR A 238 -10.56 -1.78 -28.14
N ASN A 239 -11.35 -2.16 -27.15
CA ASN A 239 -12.79 -1.86 -27.12
C ASN A 239 -13.03 -0.58 -26.32
N ASN A 240 -13.77 0.39 -26.85
CA ASN A 240 -14.09 1.63 -26.13
C ASN A 240 -15.59 1.73 -25.89
N THR A 241 -15.99 1.41 -24.67
CA THR A 241 -17.38 1.48 -24.22
C THR A 241 -17.82 2.89 -23.85
N PHE A 242 -16.90 3.86 -23.73
CA PHE A 242 -17.24 5.27 -23.50
C PHE A 242 -18.13 5.83 -24.62
N ASN A 243 -17.92 5.34 -25.85
CA ASN A 243 -18.70 5.71 -27.05
C ASN A 243 -19.34 4.52 -27.78
N GLY A 244 -19.22 3.29 -27.25
CA GLY A 244 -19.83 2.07 -27.81
C GLY A 244 -19.21 1.56 -29.13
N THR A 245 -17.92 1.78 -29.36
CA THR A 245 -17.22 1.40 -30.60
C THR A 245 -15.82 0.81 -30.34
N ALA A 246 -15.33 -0.05 -31.23
CA ALA A 246 -13.93 -0.49 -31.21
C ALA A 246 -13.04 0.57 -31.86
N TYR A 247 -11.87 0.83 -31.28
CA TYR A 247 -10.94 1.89 -31.74
C TYR A 247 -9.56 1.32 -32.05
N LEU A 248 -8.91 1.93 -33.04
CA LEU A 248 -7.47 1.85 -33.27
C LEU A 248 -6.82 3.13 -32.74
N ASN A 249 -5.76 3.00 -31.93
CA ASN A 249 -4.93 4.16 -31.54
C ASN A 249 -3.70 4.31 -32.47
N GLN A 250 -3.27 5.56 -32.60
CA GLN A 250 -2.18 6.16 -33.39
C GLN A 250 -2.44 6.34 -34.91
N ASN A 251 -2.44 7.62 -35.32
CA ASN A 251 -2.58 8.18 -36.68
C ASN A 251 -3.83 7.81 -37.50
N TYR A 252 -4.55 6.76 -37.14
CA TYR A 252 -5.82 6.36 -37.72
C TYR A 252 -6.91 6.42 -36.64
N ASN A 253 -7.68 7.51 -36.59
CA ASN A 253 -8.94 7.56 -35.84
C ASN A 253 -10.00 6.73 -36.58
N ALA A 254 -9.78 5.42 -36.68
CA ALA A 254 -10.74 4.48 -37.23
C ALA A 254 -11.56 3.89 -36.08
N SER A 255 -12.85 4.20 -36.06
CA SER A 255 -13.82 3.57 -35.17
C SER A 255 -14.73 2.67 -35.99
N SER A 256 -14.97 1.45 -35.51
CA SER A 256 -15.87 0.49 -36.16
C SER A 256 -16.71 -0.21 -35.11
N LYS A 257 -17.98 -0.48 -35.46
CA LYS A 257 -18.81 -1.43 -34.69
C LYS A 257 -18.43 -2.88 -34.99
N ASN A 258 -17.72 -3.12 -36.08
CA ASN A 258 -17.26 -4.45 -36.48
C ASN A 258 -15.78 -4.62 -36.13
N TYR A 259 -15.51 -5.38 -35.07
CA TYR A 259 -14.16 -5.65 -34.58
C TYR A 259 -13.29 -6.38 -35.62
N SER A 260 -13.88 -7.33 -36.36
CA SER A 260 -13.16 -8.18 -37.32
C SER A 260 -12.52 -7.37 -38.46
N SER A 261 -13.12 -6.23 -38.83
CA SER A 261 -12.55 -5.36 -39.86
C SER A 261 -11.31 -4.61 -39.37
N LEU A 262 -11.28 -4.22 -38.09
CA LEU A 262 -10.14 -3.51 -37.48
C LEU A 262 -9.03 -4.48 -37.08
N ALA A 263 -9.38 -5.71 -36.71
CA ALA A 263 -8.42 -6.75 -36.39
C ALA A 263 -7.50 -7.10 -37.56
N ASN A 264 -7.86 -6.83 -38.81
CA ASN A 264 -6.99 -7.10 -39.96
C ASN A 264 -5.99 -5.97 -40.26
N VAL A 265 -6.20 -4.79 -39.68
CA VAL A 265 -5.35 -3.59 -39.86
C VAL A 265 -4.61 -3.19 -38.59
N SER A 266 -4.89 -3.85 -37.46
CA SER A 266 -4.16 -3.64 -36.21
C SER A 266 -2.83 -4.39 -36.19
N SER A 267 -1.75 -3.71 -35.79
CA SER A 267 -0.47 -4.39 -35.51
C SER A 267 -0.46 -5.13 -34.17
N CYS A 268 -1.21 -4.60 -33.19
CA CYS A 268 -1.27 -5.11 -31.84
C CYS A 268 -2.68 -5.05 -31.27
N VAL A 269 -2.92 -5.84 -30.21
CA VAL A 269 -4.19 -5.88 -29.48
C VAL A 269 -3.90 -5.73 -28.00
N ALA A 270 -4.69 -4.89 -27.33
CA ALA A 270 -4.66 -4.76 -25.89
C ALA A 270 -5.65 -5.74 -25.24
N TYR A 271 -5.20 -6.41 -24.18
CA TYR A 271 -5.96 -7.42 -23.46
C TYR A 271 -6.07 -7.09 -21.97
N GLN A 272 -7.11 -7.64 -21.34
CA GLN A 272 -7.28 -7.67 -19.90
C GLN A 272 -7.78 -9.05 -19.46
N ARG A 273 -7.37 -9.46 -18.26
CA ARG A 273 -7.84 -10.70 -17.64
C ARG A 273 -7.99 -10.49 -16.15
N LYS A 274 -9.14 -10.87 -15.62
CA LYS A 274 -9.39 -10.90 -14.18
C LYS A 274 -8.82 -12.18 -13.58
N GLN A 275 -8.04 -12.07 -12.52
CA GLN A 275 -7.53 -13.24 -11.81
C GLN A 275 -8.67 -13.91 -11.03
N GLN A 276 -8.91 -15.19 -11.31
CA GLN A 276 -10.04 -15.93 -10.71
C GLN A 276 -9.70 -16.55 -9.35
N THR A 277 -8.43 -16.94 -9.15
CA THR A 277 -7.97 -17.56 -7.92
C THR A 277 -6.86 -16.72 -7.31
N ILE A 278 -7.16 -16.11 -6.17
CA ILE A 278 -6.21 -15.39 -5.33
C ILE A 278 -5.84 -16.31 -4.18
N ILE A 279 -4.56 -16.62 -4.04
CA ILE A 279 -4.06 -17.43 -2.93
C ILE A 279 -3.23 -16.52 -2.03
N LEU A 280 -3.63 -16.41 -0.76
CA LEU A 280 -2.92 -15.56 0.19
C LEU A 280 -1.47 -16.04 0.38
N PRO A 281 -0.49 -15.12 0.35
CA PRO A 281 0.88 -15.46 0.66
C PRO A 281 1.00 -15.88 2.12
N GLN A 282 1.84 -16.89 2.38
CA GLN A 282 2.14 -17.34 3.75
C GLN A 282 3.61 -17.11 4.04
N LEU A 283 3.89 -16.41 5.14
CA LEU A 283 5.23 -16.12 5.62
C LEU A 283 5.55 -17.08 6.77
N ASN A 284 6.47 -18.00 6.55
CA ASN A 284 6.93 -18.95 7.55
C ASN A 284 8.37 -18.63 7.94
N LEU A 285 8.55 -18.08 9.15
CA LEU A 285 9.86 -17.75 9.70
C LEU A 285 10.35 -18.88 10.59
N ASN A 286 11.59 -19.31 10.40
CA ASN A 286 12.21 -20.35 11.22
C ASN A 286 13.65 -19.96 11.60
N TYR A 287 14.04 -20.26 12.83
CA TYR A 287 15.44 -20.19 13.25
C TYR A 287 16.00 -21.59 13.33
N ASP A 288 16.86 -21.94 12.37
CA ASP A 288 17.55 -23.22 12.35
C ASP A 288 18.66 -23.21 13.40
N ARG A 289 18.51 -24.07 14.41
CA ARG A 289 19.43 -24.17 15.55
C ARG A 289 20.73 -24.88 15.23
N VAL A 290 20.77 -25.69 14.17
CA VAL A 290 21.96 -26.47 13.78
C VAL A 290 22.92 -25.56 13.03
N VAL A 291 22.40 -24.79 12.07
CA VAL A 291 23.22 -23.87 11.26
C VAL A 291 23.20 -22.43 11.75
N HIS A 292 22.43 -22.13 12.81
CA HIS A 292 22.27 -20.79 13.41
C HIS A 292 21.82 -19.73 12.40
N LYS A 293 20.83 -20.07 11.57
CA LYS A 293 20.31 -19.17 10.52
C LYS A 293 18.85 -18.85 10.73
N LEU A 294 18.51 -17.57 10.53
CA LEU A 294 17.13 -17.14 10.44
C LEU A 294 16.68 -17.23 8.97
N LEU A 295 15.70 -18.09 8.71
CA LEU A 295 15.22 -18.43 7.38
C LEU A 295 13.75 -18.04 7.25
N LEU A 296 13.44 -17.23 6.26
CA LEU A 296 12.06 -16.92 5.88
C LEU A 296 11.70 -17.72 4.62
N SER A 297 10.65 -18.53 4.71
CA SER A 297 10.04 -19.19 3.55
C SER A 297 8.70 -18.52 3.25
N ILE A 298 8.48 -18.13 2.00
CA ILE A 298 7.26 -17.48 1.54
C ILE A 298 6.63 -18.37 0.49
N THR A 299 5.39 -18.81 0.69
CA THR A 299 4.61 -19.50 -0.34
C THR A 299 3.63 -18.54 -0.99
N ASN A 300 3.35 -18.74 -2.29
CA ASN A 300 2.51 -17.83 -3.10
C ASN A 300 3.08 -16.40 -3.15
N SER A 301 4.40 -16.28 -3.18
CA SER A 301 5.12 -14.99 -3.08
C SER A 301 4.74 -13.97 -4.16
N ARG A 302 4.31 -14.43 -5.33
CA ARG A 302 3.80 -13.55 -6.42
C ARG A 302 2.59 -12.72 -6.02
N PHE A 303 1.83 -13.13 -4.99
CA PHE A 303 0.71 -12.38 -4.44
C PHE A 303 1.13 -11.41 -3.32
N LEU A 304 2.43 -11.22 -3.07
CA LEU A 304 2.91 -10.10 -2.27
C LEU A 304 2.94 -8.82 -3.10
N TRP A 305 2.48 -7.73 -2.50
CA TRP A 305 2.62 -6.39 -3.02
C TRP A 305 4.10 -5.99 -3.03
N ARG A 306 4.54 -5.38 -4.14
CA ARG A 306 5.93 -4.93 -4.34
C ARG A 306 5.95 -3.56 -5.01
N ASP A 307 6.84 -2.68 -4.58
CA ASP A 307 7.02 -1.36 -5.22
C ASP A 307 7.71 -1.48 -6.59
N SER A 308 8.55 -2.51 -6.75
CA SER A 308 9.34 -2.80 -7.95
C SER A 308 9.69 -4.29 -8.02
N ASP A 309 10.22 -4.74 -9.17
CA ASP A 309 10.69 -6.13 -9.35
C ASP A 309 11.83 -6.51 -8.38
N SER A 310 12.56 -5.52 -7.87
CA SER A 310 13.62 -5.69 -6.87
C SER A 310 13.13 -5.69 -5.42
N ASP A 311 11.90 -5.24 -5.17
CA ASP A 311 11.31 -5.22 -3.84
C ASP A 311 10.89 -6.65 -3.44
N PRO A 312 11.39 -7.20 -2.33
CA PRO A 312 10.99 -8.53 -1.87
C PRO A 312 9.50 -8.62 -1.49
N GLY A 313 8.83 -7.50 -1.21
CA GLY A 313 7.41 -7.43 -0.85
C GLY A 313 7.12 -7.73 0.63
N PHE A 314 8.16 -7.75 1.46
CA PHE A 314 8.06 -7.92 2.91
C PHE A 314 9.14 -7.12 3.65
N THR A 315 8.92 -6.90 4.93
CA THR A 315 9.89 -6.33 5.86
C THR A 315 9.95 -7.20 7.12
N CYS A 316 11.16 -7.50 7.58
CA CYS A 316 11.37 -8.26 8.80
C CYS A 316 11.82 -7.34 9.93
N PHE A 317 11.45 -7.74 11.14
CA PHE A 317 11.65 -6.96 12.35
C PHE A 317 12.22 -7.83 13.46
N SER A 318 12.98 -7.20 14.35
CA SER A 318 13.49 -7.79 15.58
C SER A 318 13.11 -6.93 16.79
N GLY A 319 12.84 -7.58 17.93
CA GLY A 319 12.70 -6.92 19.24
C GLY A 319 14.02 -6.84 20.02
N ALA A 320 15.17 -6.77 19.34
CA ALA A 320 16.50 -6.72 19.94
C ALA A 320 16.86 -5.33 20.52
N ASP A 321 17.71 -5.31 21.55
CA ASP A 321 18.51 -4.17 22.02
C ASP A 321 17.74 -2.88 22.42
N LEU A 322 16.89 -2.95 23.46
CA LEU A 322 16.14 -1.83 24.07
C LEU A 322 15.18 -1.07 23.12
N GLN A 323 15.31 -1.26 21.81
CA GLN A 323 14.45 -0.74 20.76
C GLN A 323 13.31 -1.73 20.54
N LEU A 324 12.07 -1.23 20.61
CA LEU A 324 10.88 -2.07 20.55
C LEU A 324 10.71 -2.83 19.21
N ARG A 325 11.39 -2.39 18.14
CA ARG A 325 11.30 -2.96 16.77
C ARG A 325 12.40 -2.41 15.85
N THR A 326 13.36 -3.24 15.43
CA THR A 326 14.47 -2.90 14.52
C THR A 326 14.32 -3.65 13.19
N ASN A 327 14.67 -3.02 12.07
CA ASN A 327 14.57 -3.66 10.76
C ASN A 327 15.67 -4.72 10.59
N VAL A 328 15.26 -5.89 10.10
CA VAL A 328 16.14 -7.02 9.80
C VAL A 328 16.39 -7.05 8.30
N THR A 329 17.65 -7.11 7.91
CA THR A 329 18.06 -7.08 6.51
C THR A 329 18.08 -8.49 5.91
N ILE A 330 17.79 -8.57 4.61
CA ILE A 330 17.97 -9.81 3.84
C ILE A 330 19.48 -9.99 3.60
N LYS A 331 20.03 -11.12 4.04
CA LYS A 331 21.42 -11.47 3.77
C LYS A 331 21.58 -12.02 2.36
N GLN A 332 20.67 -12.92 1.95
CA GLN A 332 20.64 -13.46 0.59
C GLN A 332 19.30 -14.18 0.30
N LYS A 333 18.93 -14.23 -0.98
CA LYS A 333 17.85 -15.11 -1.47
C LYS A 333 18.44 -16.50 -1.76
N LEU A 334 17.98 -17.50 -1.02
CA LEU A 334 18.41 -18.89 -1.17
C LEU A 334 17.61 -19.60 -2.28
N TRP A 335 16.34 -19.23 -2.46
CA TRP A 335 15.47 -19.83 -3.45
C TRP A 335 14.46 -18.82 -4.04
N PRO A 336 14.16 -18.88 -5.36
CA PRO A 336 14.96 -19.57 -6.36
C PRO A 336 16.41 -19.06 -6.39
N PRO A 337 17.38 -19.92 -6.73
CA PRO A 337 18.77 -19.51 -6.79
C PRO A 337 18.95 -18.43 -7.87
N PRO A 338 19.94 -17.54 -7.73
CA PRO A 338 20.29 -16.59 -8.78
C PRO A 338 20.49 -17.38 -10.08
N ASN A 339 19.77 -17.01 -11.15
CA ASN A 339 19.77 -17.64 -12.48
C ASN A 339 18.81 -18.82 -12.73
N ALA A 340 17.93 -19.19 -11.80
CA ALA A 340 16.86 -20.12 -12.13
C ALA A 340 15.83 -19.48 -13.07
N THR A 341 15.77 -19.95 -14.32
CA THR A 341 14.83 -19.47 -15.35
C THR A 341 13.43 -20.05 -15.22
N ASN A 342 13.28 -21.19 -14.54
CA ASN A 342 12.02 -21.93 -14.38
C ASN A 342 11.76 -22.29 -12.92
N ALA A 343 11.65 -21.29 -12.04
CA ALA A 343 11.16 -21.51 -10.69
C ALA A 343 9.63 -21.68 -10.74
N GLY A 344 9.16 -22.85 -11.19
CA GLY A 344 7.73 -23.21 -11.27
C GLY A 344 7.01 -23.31 -9.91
N ASN A 345 7.68 -22.93 -8.83
CA ASN A 345 7.13 -22.90 -7.48
C ASN A 345 7.11 -21.45 -7.01
N ASP A 346 5.93 -20.93 -6.66
CA ASP A 346 5.72 -19.62 -6.01
C ASP A 346 6.31 -19.56 -4.57
N ALA A 347 7.33 -20.38 -4.31
CA ALA A 347 8.05 -20.44 -3.06
C ALA A 347 9.32 -19.60 -3.18
N GLU A 348 9.58 -18.73 -2.19
CA GLU A 348 10.83 -18.01 -2.07
C GLU A 348 11.42 -18.26 -0.68
N ILE A 349 12.74 -18.42 -0.61
CA ILE A 349 13.44 -18.65 0.66
C ILE A 349 14.55 -17.62 0.79
N TYR A 350 14.59 -16.95 1.94
CA TYR A 350 15.54 -15.90 2.27
C TYR A 350 16.30 -16.25 3.55
N GLU A 351 17.61 -16.01 3.54
CA GLU A 351 18.42 -15.94 4.75
C GLU A 351 18.41 -14.49 5.25
N LEU A 352 18.06 -14.29 6.52
CA LEU A 352 17.97 -12.99 7.17
C LEU A 352 19.16 -12.77 8.10
N THR A 353 19.51 -11.50 8.33
CA THR A 353 20.54 -11.15 9.33
C THR A 353 20.00 -11.34 10.74
N VAL A 354 20.81 -11.94 11.59
CA VAL A 354 20.54 -12.05 13.03
C VAL A 354 21.18 -10.85 13.70
N LEU A 355 20.43 -10.13 14.54
CA LEU A 355 20.83 -8.87 15.14
C LEU A 355 21.08 -9.03 16.65
N GLY A 356 22.03 -8.24 17.16
CA GLY A 356 22.28 -8.10 18.59
C GLY A 356 23.10 -9.23 19.21
N GLN A 357 23.50 -9.01 20.46
CA GLN A 357 24.22 -10.01 21.26
C GLN A 357 23.30 -10.85 22.15
N PHE A 358 22.01 -10.53 22.20
CA PHE A 358 21.03 -11.19 23.07
C PHE A 358 19.91 -11.86 22.27
N PRO A 359 19.33 -12.96 22.81
CA PRO A 359 18.16 -13.62 22.23
C PRO A 359 17.04 -12.62 21.95
N SER A 360 16.58 -12.61 20.71
CA SER A 360 15.61 -11.62 20.23
C SER A 360 14.44 -12.28 19.52
N TRP A 361 13.31 -11.58 19.52
CA TRP A 361 12.10 -12.00 18.82
C TRP A 361 12.14 -11.46 17.40
N TYR A 362 11.93 -12.32 16.41
CA TYR A 362 11.92 -11.97 15.00
C TYR A 362 10.55 -12.26 14.39
N TRP A 363 10.10 -11.44 13.45
CA TRP A 363 8.92 -11.69 12.62
C TRP A 363 9.02 -10.90 11.32
N CYS A 364 8.23 -11.28 10.32
CA CYS A 364 8.15 -10.59 9.05
C CYS A 364 6.70 -10.24 8.71
N GLU A 365 6.51 -9.11 8.04
CA GLU A 365 5.21 -8.62 7.58
C GLU A 365 5.30 -8.24 6.10
N GLY A 366 4.20 -8.41 5.38
CA GLY A 366 4.03 -7.98 3.99
C GLY A 366 2.56 -7.70 3.70
N HIS A 367 2.25 -7.23 2.49
CA HIS A 367 0.87 -6.99 2.09
C HIS A 367 0.51 -7.91 0.93
N ALA A 368 -0.63 -8.59 1.01
CA ALA A 368 -1.14 -9.40 -0.08
C ALA A 368 -1.86 -8.52 -1.10
N VAL A 369 -1.80 -8.92 -2.36
CA VAL A 369 -2.65 -8.40 -3.44
C VAL A 369 -3.69 -9.43 -3.85
N PRO A 370 -4.93 -8.99 -4.14
CA PRO A 370 -5.45 -7.63 -4.04
C PRO A 370 -5.75 -7.19 -2.60
N ASN A 371 -6.02 -5.89 -2.42
CA ASN A 371 -6.54 -5.25 -1.19
C ASN A 371 -5.53 -4.99 -0.06
N PHE A 372 -4.23 -5.19 -0.29
CA PHE A 372 -3.19 -4.90 0.71
C PHE A 372 -3.44 -5.55 2.07
N THR A 373 -3.96 -6.78 2.09
CA THR A 373 -4.19 -7.46 3.38
C THR A 373 -2.85 -7.73 4.05
N LEU A 374 -2.67 -7.28 5.29
CA LEU A 374 -1.45 -7.52 6.05
C LEU A 374 -1.29 -9.03 6.29
N VAL A 375 -0.18 -9.60 5.82
CA VAL A 375 0.24 -10.97 6.12
C VAL A 375 1.46 -10.91 7.04
N GLN A 376 1.50 -11.81 8.03
CA GLN A 376 2.54 -11.79 9.06
C GLN A 376 2.98 -13.21 9.40
N SER A 377 4.29 -13.40 9.61
CA SER A 377 4.82 -14.65 10.13
C SER A 377 4.56 -14.80 11.62
N GLN A 378 4.62 -16.03 12.13
CA GLN A 378 4.81 -16.24 13.56
C GLN A 378 6.07 -15.51 14.07
N LYS A 379 6.05 -15.16 15.36
CA LYS A 379 7.24 -14.68 16.06
C LYS A 379 8.14 -15.85 16.42
N VAL A 380 9.43 -15.73 16.14
CA VAL A 380 10.45 -16.73 16.45
C VAL A 380 11.49 -16.14 17.38
N VAL A 381 11.95 -16.91 18.36
CA VAL A 381 13.05 -16.52 19.24
C VAL A 381 14.33 -17.15 18.73
N GLU A 382 15.35 -16.34 18.51
CA GLU A 382 16.72 -16.83 18.31
C GLU A 382 17.20 -17.47 19.62
N GLN A 383 17.62 -18.73 19.55
CA GLN A 383 18.20 -19.43 20.70
C GLN A 383 19.71 -19.54 20.49
N LYS A 384 20.48 -18.94 21.41
CA LYS A 384 21.95 -18.98 21.33
C LYS A 384 22.52 -20.34 21.75
N LYS A 385 23.76 -20.52 21.31
CA LYS A 385 24.56 -21.75 21.29
C LYS A 385 24.83 -22.39 22.66
N ASP A 386 24.74 -21.65 23.77
CA ASP A 386 25.18 -22.19 25.06
C ASP A 386 24.12 -23.04 25.76
N PRO A 387 24.40 -24.35 25.99
CA PRO A 387 23.50 -25.23 26.74
C PRO A 387 23.31 -24.79 28.20
N ASP A 388 24.19 -23.93 28.72
CA ASP A 388 24.20 -23.48 30.13
C ASP A 388 23.49 -22.13 30.35
N VAL A 389 22.99 -21.47 29.29
CA VAL A 389 22.29 -20.18 29.42
C VAL A 389 20.79 -20.39 29.31
N HIS A 390 20.13 -20.50 30.46
CA HIS A 390 18.67 -20.46 30.54
C HIS A 390 18.19 -19.02 30.32
N ILE A 391 17.55 -18.79 29.18
CA ILE A 391 16.98 -17.48 28.83
C ILE A 391 15.52 -17.47 29.26
N PHE A 392 15.21 -16.67 30.28
CA PHE A 392 13.84 -16.44 30.72
C PHE A 392 13.30 -15.19 30.04
N ALA A 393 12.27 -15.35 29.20
CA ALA A 393 11.52 -14.23 28.66
C ALA A 393 10.23 -14.07 29.46
N MET A 394 10.06 -12.93 30.13
CA MET A 394 8.83 -12.59 30.84
C MET A 394 8.07 -11.51 30.08
N ARG A 395 6.81 -11.78 29.72
CA ARG A 395 5.88 -10.77 29.22
C ARG A 395 5.07 -10.22 30.39
N ILE A 396 5.45 -9.04 30.88
CA ILE A 396 4.64 -8.33 31.87
C ILE A 396 3.48 -7.65 31.13
N ARG A 397 2.24 -8.07 31.40
CA ARG A 397 1.05 -7.31 31.01
C ARG A 397 0.68 -6.41 32.17
N TYR A 398 1.05 -5.13 32.06
CA TYR A 398 0.63 -4.13 33.03
C TYR A 398 -0.78 -3.65 32.67
N GLN A 399 -1.75 -3.92 33.54
CA GLN A 399 -3.07 -3.29 33.51
C GLN A 399 -3.06 -2.15 34.52
N ASN A 400 -3.08 -0.91 34.03
CA ASN A 400 -3.17 0.24 34.91
C ASN A 400 -4.61 0.36 35.44
N LYS A 401 -4.86 -0.10 36.66
CA LYS A 401 -6.19 -0.02 37.29
C LYS A 401 -6.62 1.42 37.62
N TYR A 402 -5.70 2.39 37.65
CA TYR A 402 -5.99 3.77 38.04
C TYR A 402 -6.55 4.67 36.94
N ALA A 403 -6.66 4.18 35.69
CA ALA A 403 -7.29 4.96 34.62
C ALA A 403 -8.83 5.00 34.72
N HIS A 404 -9.43 4.21 35.62
CA HIS A 404 -10.89 4.12 35.77
C HIS A 404 -11.47 4.98 36.90
N GLU A 405 -10.64 5.54 37.79
CA GLU A 405 -11.11 6.36 38.92
C GLU A 405 -11.14 7.87 38.63
N GLN A 406 -10.36 8.36 37.64
CA GLN A 406 -10.42 9.77 37.23
C GLN A 406 -11.63 10.13 36.35
N SER A 407 -12.40 9.15 35.86
CA SER A 407 -13.66 9.42 35.15
C SER A 407 -14.88 9.48 36.08
N THR A 408 -14.75 9.04 37.34
CA THR A 408 -15.84 9.06 38.33
C THR A 408 -15.75 10.21 39.33
N GLU A 409 -14.60 10.87 39.49
CA GLU A 409 -14.44 12.00 40.43
C GLU A 409 -14.99 13.35 39.93
N ASN A 410 -15.44 13.43 38.68
CA ASN A 410 -16.08 14.64 38.11
C ASN A 410 -17.63 14.64 38.16
N MET A 411 -18.26 13.72 38.90
CA MET A 411 -19.73 13.66 39.02
C MET A 411 -20.32 13.91 40.43
N GLU A 412 -19.51 14.09 41.48
CA GLU A 412 -20.02 14.40 42.84
C GLU A 412 -19.77 15.86 43.27
N HIS A 413 -20.29 16.79 42.46
CA HIS A 413 -20.62 18.13 42.94
C HIS A 413 -22.04 18.49 42.51
N ARG A 414 -23.03 18.07 43.31
CA ARG A 414 -24.34 18.72 43.44
C ARG A 414 -25.16 18.14 44.59
N GLY A 415 -25.37 18.96 45.62
CA GLY A 415 -26.67 19.07 46.29
C GLY A 415 -26.89 18.25 47.56
N ILE A 416 -26.58 18.88 48.71
CA ILE A 416 -27.33 18.70 49.95
C ILE A 416 -28.79 19.15 49.69
N PRO A 417 -29.81 18.49 50.29
CA PRO A 417 -30.53 19.19 51.35
C PRO A 417 -30.84 18.33 52.58
N LEU A 418 -30.83 19.02 53.71
CA LEU A 418 -31.25 18.63 55.05
C LEU A 418 -32.75 18.31 55.15
N SER A 419 -33.09 17.26 55.90
CA SER A 419 -34.24 17.13 56.83
C SER A 419 -34.09 15.76 57.53
N LYS A 420 -34.31 15.54 58.83
CA LYS A 420 -34.94 16.25 59.95
C LYS A 420 -34.05 16.13 61.18
#